data_AF-A0A257GK09-F1
#
_entry.id   AF-A0A257GK09-F1
#
_cell.length_a   1.000
_cell.length_b   1.000
_cell.length_c   1.000
_cell.angle_alpha   90.00
_cell.angle_beta   90.00
_cell.angle_gamma   90.00
#
_symmetry.space_group_name_H-M   'P 1'
#
loop_
_entity.id
_entity.type
_entity.pdbx_description
1 polymer ?
#
loop_
_entity_poly.entity_id
_entity_poly.type
_entity_poly.pdbx_seq_one_letter_code
_entity_poly.pdbx_strand_id
1 'polypeptide(L)'
;MEFIVDAAKFVCSTSASYWGGTGGSQLSLVVEGKRLDYFAQEWKVIAWNKAPVLLLWLNGGECGGAGADPCIEALVWSDYNHAFMSVRPAASE
;
A
#
# COMPACT_ATOMS: atom_id res chain seq x y z
N MET A 1 1.73 9.16 -15.61
CA MET A 1 0.40 9.20 -14.95
C MET A 1 0.53 8.43 -13.66
N GLU A 2 0.01 8.99 -12.57
CA GLU A 2 0.13 8.45 -11.21
C GLU A 2 -1.26 8.25 -10.64
N PHE A 3 -1.57 7.03 -10.21
CA PHE A 3 -2.86 6.76 -9.58
C PHE A 3 -2.77 5.58 -8.62
N ILE A 4 -3.67 5.59 -7.65
CA ILE A 4 -3.88 4.52 -6.68
C ILE A 4 -5.23 3.88 -6.98
N VAL A 5 -5.26 2.56 -7.12
CA VAL A 5 -6.49 1.79 -7.24
C VAL A 5 -6.76 1.12 -5.90
N ASP A 6 -7.74 1.65 -5.17
CA ASP A 6 -8.14 1.17 -3.85
C ASP A 6 -9.39 0.30 -3.97
N ALA A 7 -9.22 -1.02 -3.89
CA ALA A 7 -10.33 -1.97 -4.00
C ALA A 7 -11.31 -1.86 -2.81
N ALA A 8 -10.90 -1.31 -1.67
CA ALA A 8 -11.81 -1.09 -0.53
C ALA A 8 -12.90 -0.06 -0.87
N LYS A 9 -12.68 0.78 -1.89
CA LYS A 9 -13.66 1.77 -2.36
C LYS A 9 -14.57 1.24 -3.46
N PHE A 10 -14.38 0.00 -3.91
CA PHE A 10 -15.25 -0.59 -4.93
C PHE A 10 -16.62 -0.90 -4.35
N VAL A 11 -17.64 -0.46 -5.07
CA VAL A 11 -19.04 -0.80 -4.81
C VAL A 11 -19.50 -1.68 -5.96
N CYS A 12 -19.84 -2.93 -5.66
CA CYS A 12 -20.26 -3.90 -6.65
C CYS A 12 -21.79 -4.08 -6.58
N SER A 13 -22.45 -4.32 -7.72
CA SER A 13 -23.91 -4.55 -7.74
C SER A 13 -24.34 -5.78 -6.92
N THR A 14 -23.43 -6.72 -6.67
CA THR A 14 -23.65 -7.97 -5.94
C THR A 14 -22.91 -8.05 -4.60
N SER A 15 -22.16 -7.01 -4.21
CA SER A 15 -21.46 -6.95 -2.93
C SER A 15 -21.36 -5.51 -2.42
N ALA A 16 -21.74 -5.30 -1.17
CA ALA A 16 -21.69 -3.99 -0.53
C ALA A 16 -20.25 -3.42 -0.45
N SER A 17 -19.24 -4.29 -0.34
CA SER A 17 -17.82 -3.90 -0.35
C SER A 17 -16.90 -5.10 -0.60
N TYR A 18 -15.71 -4.85 -1.15
CA TYR A 18 -14.62 -5.82 -1.17
C TYR A 18 -13.86 -5.79 0.17
N TRP A 19 -14.47 -6.31 1.24
CA TRP A 19 -13.88 -6.30 2.58
C TRP A 19 -12.76 -7.35 2.71
N GLY A 20 -11.57 -6.90 3.13
CA GLY A 20 -10.38 -7.75 3.27
C GLY A 20 -10.02 -8.22 4.68
N GLY A 21 -10.83 -7.87 5.70
CA GLY A 21 -10.53 -8.22 7.10
C GLY A 21 -9.22 -7.60 7.60
N THR A 22 -8.54 -8.27 8.53
CA THR A 22 -7.23 -7.86 9.06
C THR A 22 -6.11 -7.97 8.03
N GLY A 23 -6.32 -8.67 6.91
CA GLY A 23 -5.39 -8.67 5.79
C GLY A 23 -5.38 -7.34 5.03
N GLY A 24 -6.46 -6.55 5.12
CA GLY A 24 -6.65 -5.38 4.28
C GLY A 24 -7.16 -5.72 2.88
N SER A 25 -7.45 -4.69 2.09
CA SER A 25 -7.95 -4.85 0.72
C SER A 25 -6.83 -4.60 -0.29
N GLN A 26 -7.01 -5.06 -1.52
CA GLN A 26 -6.03 -4.86 -2.57
C GLN A 26 -5.87 -3.36 -2.87
N LEU A 27 -4.62 -2.91 -2.88
CA LEU A 27 -4.20 -1.57 -3.25
C LEU A 27 -3.16 -1.67 -4.37
N SER A 28 -3.47 -1.14 -5.55
CA SER A 28 -2.51 -1.09 -6.66
C SER A 28 -1.96 0.32 -6.82
N LEU A 29 -0.64 0.45 -6.70
CA LEU A 29 0.09 1.69 -6.92
C LEU A 29 0.61 1.70 -8.35
N VAL A 30 0.24 2.71 -9.13
CA VAL A 30 0.67 2.82 -10.53
C VAL A 30 1.36 4.16 -10.76
N VAL A 31 2.65 4.09 -11.08
CA VAL A 31 3.50 5.26 -11.40
C VAL A 31 4.35 4.90 -12.61
N GLU A 32 4.36 5.77 -13.62
CA GLU A 32 5.12 5.58 -14.87
C GLU A 32 4.88 4.21 -15.56
N GLY A 33 3.65 3.68 -15.44
CA GLY A 33 3.29 2.37 -15.99
C GLY A 33 3.81 1.16 -15.19
N LYS A 34 4.57 1.39 -14.11
CA LYS A 34 4.94 0.34 -13.16
C LYS A 34 3.83 0.17 -12.13
N ARG A 35 3.50 -1.09 -11.83
CA ARG A 35 2.48 -1.48 -10.88
C ARG A 35 3.11 -2.22 -9.71
N LEU A 36 2.75 -1.82 -8.50
CA LEU A 36 3.03 -2.54 -7.26
C LEU A 36 1.72 -2.79 -6.54
N ASP A 37 1.54 -4.01 -6.05
CA ASP A 37 0.33 -4.44 -5.38
C ASP A 37 0.61 -4.71 -3.91
N TYR A 38 -0.27 -4.20 -3.05
CA TYR A 38 -0.24 -4.41 -1.61
C TYR A 38 -1.62 -4.86 -1.14
N PHE A 39 -1.66 -5.51 0.03
CA PHE A 39 -2.86 -5.61 0.84
C PHE A 39 -2.72 -4.63 2.00
N ALA A 40 -3.58 -3.61 2.03
CA ALA A 40 -3.52 -2.56 3.04
C ALA A 40 -4.90 -2.38 3.69
N GLN A 41 -4.90 -2.17 5.00
CA GLN A 41 -6.11 -1.86 5.76
C GLN A 41 -6.49 -0.39 5.55
N GLU A 42 -5.51 0.50 5.53
CA GLU A 42 -5.64 1.92 5.23
C GLU A 42 -4.40 2.44 4.50
N TRP A 43 -4.52 3.61 3.86
CA TRP A 43 -3.38 4.29 3.27
C TRP A 43 -3.55 5.81 3.35
N LYS A 44 -2.44 6.53 3.35
CA LYS A 44 -2.43 7.99 3.31
C LYS A 44 -1.14 8.50 2.68
N VAL A 45 -1.26 9.54 1.85
CA VAL A 45 -0.10 10.32 1.42
C VAL A 45 0.13 11.46 2.40
N ILE A 46 1.35 11.58 2.89
CA ILE A 46 1.81 12.71 3.71
C ILE A 46 2.94 13.45 2.99
N ALA A 47 3.15 14.71 3.36
CA ALA A 47 4.34 15.46 2.95
C ALA A 47 5.42 15.30 4.02
N TRP A 48 6.55 14.68 3.67
CA TRP A 48 7.76 14.68 4.50
C TRP A 48 8.77 15.64 3.87
N ASN A 49 8.83 16.87 4.38
CA ASN A 49 9.45 18.01 3.70
C ASN A 49 8.81 18.24 2.32
N LYS A 50 9.60 18.13 1.24
CA LYS A 50 9.16 18.28 -0.15
C LYS A 50 8.89 16.94 -0.84
N ALA A 51 9.05 15.81 -0.13
CA ALA A 51 8.85 14.48 -0.69
C ALA A 51 7.46 13.95 -0.30
N PRO A 52 6.61 13.54 -1.25
CA PRO A 52 5.41 12.79 -0.94
C PRO A 52 5.81 11.40 -0.41
N VAL A 53 5.23 11.00 0.71
CA VAL A 53 5.42 9.67 1.32
C VAL A 53 4.07 8.99 1.39
N LEU A 54 3.97 7.81 0.79
CA LEU A 54 2.80 6.95 0.91
C LEU A 54 2.96 6.06 2.13
N LEU A 55 2.08 6.21 3.10
CA LEU A 55 1.98 5.33 4.26
C LEU A 55 0.92 4.26 3.98
N LEU A 56 1.29 3.00 4.22
CA LEU A 56 0.39 1.86 4.16
C LEU A 56 0.23 1.27 5.56
N TRP A 57 -0.99 1.15 6.03
CA TRP A 57 -1.31 0.37 7.23
C TRP A 57 -1.52 -1.08 6.83
N LEU A 58 -0.65 -1.97 7.31
CA LEU A 58 -0.59 -3.36 6.90
C LEU A 58 -1.08 -4.31 8.00
N ASN A 59 -1.22 -5.59 7.67
CA ASN A 59 -1.40 -6.63 8.68
C ASN A 59 -0.19 -6.70 9.63
N GLY A 60 -0.42 -6.97 10.91
CA GLY A 60 0.66 -7.07 11.91
C GLY A 60 1.75 -8.09 11.56
N GLY A 61 1.40 -9.14 10.83
CA GLY A 61 2.34 -10.17 10.35
C GLY A 61 3.45 -9.62 9.44
N GLU A 62 3.20 -8.52 8.73
CA GLU A 62 4.18 -7.88 7.83
C GLU A 62 5.35 -7.25 8.61
N CYS A 63 5.13 -6.94 9.90
CA CYS A 63 6.14 -6.41 10.82
C CYS A 63 6.66 -7.47 11.82
N GLY A 64 6.30 -8.75 11.63
CA GLY A 64 6.65 -9.84 12.56
C GLY A 64 5.76 -9.94 13.81
N GLY A 65 4.65 -9.18 13.86
CA GLY A 65 3.60 -9.31 14.87
C GLY A 65 2.48 -10.24 14.41
N ALA A 66 1.25 -10.02 14.90
CA ALA A 66 0.08 -10.80 14.50
C ALA A 66 -1.18 -9.94 14.35
N GLY A 67 -2.04 -10.33 13.39
CA GLY A 67 -3.39 -9.80 13.27
C GLY A 67 -3.45 -8.27 13.12
N ALA A 68 -3.99 -7.61 14.14
CA ALA A 68 -4.22 -6.17 14.18
C ALA A 68 -3.09 -5.38 14.87
N ASP A 69 -1.94 -6.02 15.17
CA ASP A 69 -0.76 -5.30 15.65
C ASP A 69 -0.41 -4.15 14.69
N PRO A 70 -0.10 -2.94 15.19
CA PRO A 70 0.22 -1.80 14.33
C PRO A 70 1.43 -2.09 13.45
N CYS A 71 1.24 -2.04 12.14
CA CYS A 71 2.31 -2.20 11.17
C CYS A 71 2.15 -1.18 10.05
N ILE A 72 3.17 -0.34 9.84
CA ILE A 72 3.16 0.71 8.84
C ILE A 72 4.39 0.55 7.94
N GLU A 73 4.17 0.53 6.63
CA GLU A 73 5.21 0.66 5.63
C GLU A 73 5.16 2.07 5.02
N ALA A 74 6.33 2.70 4.88
CA ALA A 74 6.47 4.00 4.22
C ALA A 74 7.16 3.82 2.87
N LEU A 75 6.47 4.22 1.81
CA LEU A 75 6.94 4.15 0.44
C LEU A 75 7.23 5.55 -0.10
N VAL A 76 8.38 5.69 -0.76
CA VAL A 76 8.79 6.93 -1.45
C VAL A 76 9.12 6.59 -2.89
N TRP A 77 8.57 7.33 -3.85
CA TRP A 77 8.94 7.18 -5.24
C TRP A 77 10.35 7.73 -5.50
N SER A 78 11.21 6.95 -6.15
CA SER A 78 12.53 7.38 -6.61
C SER A 78 12.50 7.61 -8.10
N ASP A 79 12.65 8.86 -8.53
CA ASP A 79 12.80 9.21 -9.95
C ASP A 79 14.08 8.63 -10.57
N TYR A 80 15.11 8.39 -9.76
CA TYR A 80 16.37 7.83 -10.23
C TYR A 80 16.25 6.31 -10.52
N ASN A 81 15.61 5.57 -9.63
CA ASN A 81 15.42 4.12 -9.80
C ASN A 81 14.14 3.76 -10.57
N HIS A 82 13.28 4.76 -10.82
CA HIS A 82 11.91 4.58 -11.30
C HIS A 82 11.17 3.51 -10.49
N ALA A 83 11.22 3.58 -9.16
CA ALA A 83 10.67 2.55 -8.28
C ALA A 83 10.22 3.13 -6.95
N PHE A 84 9.26 2.47 -6.31
CA PHE A 84 8.97 2.73 -4.90
C PHE A 84 10.08 2.15 -4.03
N MET A 85 10.56 2.97 -3.09
CA MET A 85 11.60 2.64 -2.13
C MET A 85 10.99 2.49 -0.75
N SER A 86 11.42 1.47 -0.03
CA SER A 86 11.08 1.24 1.38
C SER A 86 12.28 0.56 2.06
N VAL A 87 12.30 0.57 3.40
CA VAL A 87 13.30 -0.13 4.20
C VAL A 87 12.97 -1.62 4.40
N ARG A 88 11.82 -2.07 3.89
CA ARG A 88 11.44 -3.47 3.89
C ARG A 88 12.47 -4.28 3.09
N PRO A 89 12.90 -5.45 3.58
CA PRO A 89 13.72 -6.35 2.78
C PRO A 89 13.05 -6.62 1.43
N ALA A 90 13.84 -6.69 0.36
CA ALA A 90 13.32 -7.13 -0.92
C ALA A 90 12.65 -8.50 -0.73
N ALA A 91 11.47 -8.70 -1.33
CA ALA A 91 10.83 -10.00 -1.34
C ALA A 91 11.83 -11.00 -1.95
N SER A 92 12.13 -12.07 -1.22
CA SER A 92 12.84 -13.21 -1.79
C SER A 92 11.92 -13.87 -2.82
N GLU A 93 12.42 -14.04 -4.05
CA GLU A 93 11.74 -14.75 -5.14
C GLU A 93 11.35 -16.18 -4.77
#